data_AF-A0A965I3I1-F1
#
_entry.id   AF-A0A965I3I1-F1
#
_cell.length_a   1.000
_cell.length_b   1.000
_cell.length_c   1.000
_cell.angle_alpha   90.00
_cell.angle_beta   90.00
_cell.angle_gamma   90.00
#
_symmetry.space_group_name_H-M   'P 1'
#
loop_
_entity.id
_entity.type
_entity.pdbx_description
1 polymer ?
#
loop_
_entity_poly.entity_id
_entity_poly.type
_entity_poly.pdbx_seq_one_letter_code
_entity_poly.pdbx_strand_id
1 'polypeptide(L)'
;MCLMLQREASKVGFDLKITKVPNDGYWGAIWMNKPINVVAWNMRPSATMMLGIAYKSTAAWNETAWKNDRFDQLLEMATAEVDFSKKYEMLGEMQQLISDETGSLTPVTGGYLDAHASNIKGFGKNPLGAFSGMEWPEYIWMDS
;
A
#
# COMPACT_ATOMS: atom_id res chain seq x y z
N MET A 1 -7.79 -7.45 12.46
CA MET A 1 -7.82 -5.98 12.42
C MET A 1 -9.22 -5.40 12.54
N CYS A 2 -10.17 -5.65 11.63
CA CYS A 2 -11.49 -4.99 11.67
C CYS A 2 -12.25 -5.16 13.00
N LEU A 3 -12.26 -6.37 13.57
CA LEU A 3 -12.89 -6.62 14.89
C LEU A 3 -12.25 -5.83 16.03
N MET A 4 -10.92 -5.64 15.97
CA MET A 4 -10.20 -4.80 16.94
C MET A 4 -10.63 -3.34 16.80
N LEU A 5 -10.69 -2.82 15.57
CA LEU A 5 -11.17 -1.45 15.31
C LEU A 5 -12.60 -1.25 15.78
N GLN A 6 -13.51 -2.21 15.55
CA GLN A 6 -14.88 -2.13 16.05
C GLN A 6 -14.94 -2.07 17.58
N ARG A 7 -14.14 -2.91 18.26
CA ARG A 7 -14.04 -2.88 19.73
C ARG A 7 -13.55 -1.52 20.23
N GLU A 8 -12.48 -0.98 19.65
CA GLU A 8 -11.93 0.31 20.10
C GLU A 8 -12.86 1.48 19.77
N ALA A 9 -13.47 1.48 18.58
CA ALA A 9 -14.41 2.53 18.18
C ALA A 9 -15.66 2.59 19.05
N SER A 10 -16.13 1.44 19.58
CA SER A 10 -17.23 1.40 20.53
C SER A 10 -16.95 2.18 21.83
N LYS A 11 -15.67 2.29 22.24
CA LYS A 11 -15.27 3.03 23.46
C LYS A 11 -15.45 4.54 23.32
N VAL A 12 -15.48 5.05 22.09
CA VAL A 12 -15.73 6.47 21.78
C VAL A 12 -17.14 6.71 21.25
N GLY A 13 -18.04 5.72 21.36
CA GLY A 13 -19.44 5.83 20.93
C GLY A 13 -19.64 5.67 19.41
N PHE A 14 -18.63 5.22 18.67
CA PHE A 14 -18.76 4.98 17.23
C PHE A 14 -19.16 3.53 16.94
N ASP A 15 -20.37 3.34 16.41
CA ASP A 15 -20.91 2.03 16.03
C ASP A 15 -20.39 1.58 14.66
N LEU A 16 -19.15 1.08 14.61
CA LEU A 16 -18.55 0.54 13.40
C LEU A 16 -19.18 -0.81 13.02
N LYS A 17 -20.02 -0.84 11.99
CA LYS A 17 -20.57 -2.09 11.43
C LYS A 17 -19.60 -2.74 10.44
N ILE A 18 -19.27 -4.00 10.67
CA ILE A 18 -18.38 -4.77 9.79
C ILE A 18 -19.22 -5.64 8.86
N THR A 19 -18.97 -5.50 7.56
CA THR A 19 -19.54 -6.37 6.53
C THR A 19 -18.42 -7.17 5.89
N LYS A 20 -18.49 -8.50 5.99
CA LYS A 20 -17.58 -9.40 5.25
C LYS A 20 -18.14 -9.61 3.85
N VAL A 21 -17.34 -9.29 2.84
CA VAL A 21 -17.70 -9.43 1.43
C VAL A 21 -16.76 -10.46 0.79
N PRO A 22 -17.26 -11.34 -0.10
CA PRO A 22 -16.39 -12.19 -0.92
C PRO A 22 -15.37 -11.35 -1.70
N ASN A 23 -14.19 -11.93 -1.95
CA ASN A 23 -13.17 -11.27 -2.76
C ASN A 23 -13.67 -11.03 -4.20
N ASP A 24 -14.41 -11.99 -4.75
CA ASP A 24 -15.08 -11.87 -6.04
C ASP A 24 -16.15 -10.76 -5.97
N GLY A 25 -15.91 -9.65 -6.65
CA GLY A 25 -16.74 -8.44 -6.63
C GLY A 25 -16.31 -7.35 -5.63
N TYR A 26 -15.34 -7.60 -4.74
CA TYR A 26 -14.89 -6.59 -3.76
C TYR A 26 -14.41 -5.30 -4.43
N TRP A 27 -13.56 -5.44 -5.45
CA TRP A 27 -12.94 -4.31 -6.14
C TRP A 27 -13.95 -3.43 -6.90
N GLY A 28 -14.99 -4.03 -7.47
CA GLY A 28 -16.00 -3.31 -8.24
C GLY A 28 -17.13 -2.72 -7.39
N ALA A 29 -17.49 -3.38 -6.28
CA ALA A 29 -18.67 -3.01 -5.48
C ALA A 29 -18.34 -2.31 -4.16
N ILE A 30 -17.14 -2.51 -3.61
CA ILE A 30 -16.77 -2.06 -2.25
C ILE A 30 -15.61 -1.08 -2.27
N TRP A 31 -14.48 -1.47 -2.86
CA TRP A 31 -13.29 -0.61 -2.90
C TRP A 31 -13.62 0.70 -3.63
N MET A 32 -13.25 1.84 -3.03
CA MET A 32 -13.59 3.20 -3.49
C MET A 32 -15.08 3.54 -3.62
N ASN A 33 -15.98 2.59 -3.34
CA ASN A 33 -17.43 2.75 -3.44
C ASN A 33 -18.12 2.81 -2.07
N LYS A 34 -17.39 2.53 -0.98
CA LYS A 34 -17.86 2.60 0.41
C LYS A 34 -17.00 3.55 1.23
N PRO A 35 -17.60 4.29 2.20
CA PRO A 35 -16.88 5.29 3.00
C PRO A 35 -15.69 4.75 3.78
N ILE A 36 -15.76 3.49 4.22
CA ILE A 36 -14.66 2.78 4.86
C ILE A 36 -14.54 1.44 4.14
N ASN A 37 -13.35 1.17 3.64
CA ASN A 37 -13.00 -0.09 3.00
C ASN A 37 -11.59 -0.51 3.49
N VAL A 38 -11.23 -1.76 3.26
CA VAL A 38 -9.94 -2.33 3.66
C VAL A 38 -9.18 -2.73 2.41
N VAL A 39 -7.95 -2.25 2.28
CA VAL A 39 -7.05 -2.63 1.19
C VAL A 39 -5.70 -3.04 1.76
N ALA A 40 -4.93 -3.77 0.97
CA ALA A 40 -3.51 -3.96 1.19
C ALA A 40 -2.76 -3.41 -0.03
N TRP A 41 -1.74 -2.60 0.21
CA TRP A 41 -0.88 -2.05 -0.83
C TRP A 41 0.45 -2.80 -0.87
N ASN A 42 0.76 -3.37 -2.03
CA ASN A 42 2.10 -3.92 -2.29
C ASN A 42 3.07 -2.78 -2.60
N MET A 43 4.34 -2.98 -2.25
CA MET A 43 5.40 -2.02 -2.53
C MET A 43 5.54 -1.74 -4.05
N ARG A 44 6.11 -0.59 -4.40
CA ARG A 44 6.51 -0.25 -5.78
C ARG A 44 8.02 -0.03 -5.83
N PRO A 45 8.65 -0.11 -7.02
CA PRO A 45 10.09 0.12 -7.16
C PRO A 45 10.57 1.49 -6.64
N SER A 46 9.70 2.49 -6.60
CA SER A 46 9.99 3.79 -5.99
C SER A 46 8.83 4.30 -5.12
N ALA A 47 9.17 5.14 -4.15
CA ALA A 47 8.18 5.83 -3.32
C ALA A 47 7.26 6.73 -4.14
N THR A 48 7.79 7.47 -5.13
CA THR A 48 6.98 8.34 -5.99
C THR A 48 5.98 7.55 -6.83
N MET A 49 6.33 6.34 -7.28
CA MET A 49 5.36 5.45 -7.94
C MET A 49 4.23 5.06 -6.97
N MET A 50 4.57 4.62 -5.75
CA MET A 50 3.55 4.22 -4.76
C MET A 50 2.63 5.39 -4.40
N LEU A 51 3.21 6.54 -4.08
CA LEU A 51 2.48 7.76 -3.72
C LEU A 51 1.63 8.27 -4.90
N GLY A 52 2.15 8.17 -6.12
CA GLY A 52 1.45 8.62 -7.32
C GLY A 52 0.23 7.79 -7.69
N ILE A 53 0.23 6.47 -7.48
CA ILE A 53 -0.95 5.65 -7.80
C ILE A 53 -2.05 5.74 -6.73
N ALA A 54 -1.67 6.04 -5.48
CA ALA A 54 -2.57 5.96 -4.33
C ALA A 54 -3.08 7.32 -3.83
N TYR A 55 -2.34 8.43 -4.07
CA TYR A 55 -2.68 9.72 -3.45
C TYR A 55 -2.66 10.91 -4.40
N LYS A 56 -2.13 10.79 -5.63
CA LYS A 56 -2.25 11.87 -6.62
C LYS A 56 -3.73 12.21 -6.82
N SER A 57 -4.09 13.49 -6.91
CA SER A 57 -5.49 13.91 -6.97
C SER A 57 -6.27 13.32 -8.17
N THR A 58 -5.56 12.90 -9.22
CA THR A 58 -6.11 12.29 -10.43
C THR A 58 -5.83 10.79 -10.54
N ALA A 59 -5.24 10.16 -9.51
CA ALA A 59 -4.94 8.73 -9.55
C ALA A 59 -6.24 7.91 -9.55
N ALA A 60 -6.29 6.92 -10.43
CA ALA A 60 -7.44 6.03 -10.56
C ALA A 60 -7.70 5.19 -9.29
N TRP A 61 -6.68 5.00 -8.46
CA TRP A 61 -6.74 4.20 -7.23
C TRP A 61 -6.59 5.04 -5.97
N ASN A 62 -6.91 6.34 -6.05
CA ASN A 62 -6.99 7.22 -4.89
C ASN A 62 -8.26 6.92 -4.08
N GLU A 63 -8.12 5.99 -3.12
CA GLU A 63 -9.22 5.46 -2.33
C GLU A 63 -9.73 6.40 -1.24
N THR A 64 -8.95 7.40 -0.86
CA THR A 64 -9.36 8.43 0.10
C THR A 64 -10.12 9.57 -0.56
N ALA A 65 -10.08 9.65 -1.91
CA ALA A 65 -10.56 10.77 -2.70
C ALA A 65 -9.94 12.12 -2.29
N TRP A 66 -8.85 12.09 -1.51
CA TRP A 66 -8.14 13.29 -1.04
C TRP A 66 -7.46 13.97 -2.23
N LYS A 67 -7.55 15.30 -2.24
CA LYS A 67 -6.94 16.15 -3.28
C LYS A 67 -6.19 17.27 -2.60
N ASN A 68 -4.93 17.44 -2.95
CA ASN A 68 -4.07 18.44 -2.35
C ASN A 68 -3.05 18.92 -3.38
N ASP A 69 -3.15 20.19 -3.76
CA ASP A 69 -2.30 20.79 -4.80
C ASP A 69 -0.81 20.78 -4.41
N ARG A 70 -0.50 20.93 -3.12
CA ARG A 70 0.88 20.89 -2.62
C ARG A 70 1.45 19.48 -2.76
N PHE A 71 0.68 18.46 -2.43
CA PHE A 71 1.08 17.08 -2.62
C PHE A 71 1.35 16.77 -4.10
N ASP A 72 0.46 17.20 -5.00
CA ASP A 72 0.62 16.96 -6.44
C ASP A 72 1.88 17.67 -7.00
N GLN A 73 2.16 18.90 -6.55
CA GLN A 73 3.39 19.63 -6.90
C GLN A 73 4.64 18.91 -6.38
N LEU A 74 4.64 18.49 -5.11
CA LEU A 74 5.74 17.74 -4.52
C LEU A 74 6.00 16.42 -5.25
N LEU A 75 4.95 15.71 -5.64
CA LEU A 75 5.07 14.47 -6.39
C LEU A 75 5.77 14.67 -7.74
N GLU A 76 5.41 15.73 -8.48
CA GLU A 76 6.05 16.07 -9.75
C GLU A 76 7.53 16.42 -9.56
N MET A 77 7.84 17.31 -8.61
CA MET A 77 9.22 17.70 -8.29
C MET A 77 10.07 16.50 -7.83
N ALA A 78 9.57 15.70 -6.88
CA ALA A 78 10.27 14.54 -6.36
C ALA A 78 10.49 13.45 -7.41
N THR A 79 9.62 13.35 -8.41
CA THR A 79 9.79 12.40 -9.52
C THR A 79 10.97 12.79 -10.41
N ALA A 80 11.16 14.09 -10.66
CA ALA A 80 12.25 14.61 -11.48
C ALA A 80 13.58 14.83 -10.71
N GLU A 81 13.52 14.89 -9.38
CA GLU A 81 14.70 15.19 -8.54
C GLU A 81 15.71 14.02 -8.50
N VAL A 82 16.98 14.38 -8.70
CA VAL A 82 18.15 13.49 -8.73
C VAL A 82 19.03 13.64 -7.48
N ASP A 83 18.92 14.75 -6.75
CA ASP A 83 19.51 14.92 -5.43
C ASP A 83 18.69 14.15 -4.38
N PHE A 84 19.30 13.10 -3.83
CA PHE A 84 18.61 12.23 -2.87
C PHE A 84 18.22 12.95 -1.57
N SER A 85 19.02 13.91 -1.08
CA SER A 85 18.71 14.63 0.15
C SER A 85 17.45 15.47 -0.02
N LYS A 86 17.38 16.24 -1.11
CA LYS A 86 16.19 17.04 -1.46
C LYS A 86 14.98 16.15 -1.71
N LYS A 87 15.17 15.03 -2.39
CA LYS A 87 14.10 14.06 -2.63
C LYS A 87 13.53 13.49 -1.34
N TYR A 88 14.37 13.18 -0.35
CA TYR A 88 13.90 12.69 0.95
C TYR A 88 13.11 13.75 1.72
N GLU A 89 13.53 15.02 1.68
CA GLU A 89 12.76 16.12 2.30
C GLU A 89 11.36 16.24 1.68
N MET A 90 11.27 16.23 0.34
CA MET A 90 9.99 16.26 -0.36
C MET A 90 9.11 15.05 -0.03
N LEU A 91 9.67 13.84 -0.03
CA LEU A 91 8.95 12.62 0.34
C LEU A 91 8.49 12.63 1.81
N GLY A 92 9.26 13.27 2.69
CA GLY A 92 8.88 13.49 4.09
C GLY A 92 7.67 14.40 4.22
N GLU A 93 7.68 15.54 3.53
CA GLU A 93 6.53 16.46 3.50
C GLU A 93 5.28 15.79 2.92
N MET A 94 5.43 15.03 1.84
CA MET A 94 4.32 14.26 1.24
C MET A 94 3.71 13.26 2.24
N GLN A 95 4.53 12.53 2.99
CA GLN A 95 4.04 11.58 4.00
C GLN A 95 3.38 12.29 5.19
N GLN A 96 3.85 13.48 5.57
CA GLN A 96 3.22 14.29 6.61
C GLN A 96 1.81 14.74 6.18
N LEU A 97 1.67 15.26 4.96
CA LEU A 97 0.37 15.63 4.39
C LEU A 97 -0.60 14.44 4.37
N ILE A 98 -0.10 13.25 3.99
CA ILE A 98 -0.91 12.02 4.01
C ILE A 98 -1.40 11.71 5.43
N SER A 99 -0.49 11.73 6.40
CA SER A 99 -0.78 11.43 7.81
C SER A 99 -1.82 12.38 8.40
N ASP A 100 -1.75 13.66 8.04
CA ASP A 100 -2.58 14.70 8.67
C ASP A 100 -3.95 14.83 8.00
N GLU A 101 -4.06 14.56 6.69
CA GLU A 101 -5.23 14.99 5.91
C GLU A 101 -6.02 13.87 5.22
N THR A 102 -5.43 12.69 4.94
CA THR A 102 -6.06 11.74 3.99
C THR A 102 -7.17 10.88 4.57
N GLY A 103 -7.28 10.78 5.89
CA GLY A 103 -8.22 9.84 6.52
C GLY A 103 -7.91 8.36 6.27
N SER A 104 -6.70 8.04 5.76
CA SER A 104 -6.22 6.65 5.64
C SER A 104 -5.63 6.17 6.97
N LEU A 105 -5.83 4.89 7.28
CA LEU A 105 -5.24 4.24 8.45
C LEU A 105 -4.39 3.04 7.99
N THR A 106 -3.08 3.09 8.26
CA THR A 106 -2.14 1.99 7.96
C THR A 106 -1.61 1.41 9.28
N PRO A 107 -2.30 0.42 9.88
CA PRO A 107 -1.94 -0.09 11.20
C PRO A 107 -0.83 -1.16 11.16
N VAL A 108 -0.52 -1.70 9.97
CA VAL A 108 0.42 -2.81 9.80
C VAL A 108 1.21 -2.60 8.52
N THR A 109 2.53 -2.73 8.62
CA THR A 109 3.43 -2.98 7.51
C THR A 109 3.99 -4.38 7.68
N GLY A 110 3.79 -5.23 6.66
CA GLY A 110 4.20 -6.64 6.70
C GLY A 110 5.32 -6.92 5.72
N GLY A 111 6.28 -7.76 6.11
CA GLY A 111 7.23 -8.36 5.17
C GLY A 111 6.66 -9.65 4.57
N TYR A 112 7.27 -10.09 3.47
CA TYR A 112 7.02 -11.43 2.95
C TYR A 112 7.81 -12.47 3.75
N LEU A 113 7.13 -13.52 4.20
CA LEU A 113 7.74 -14.70 4.79
C LEU A 113 7.43 -15.89 3.89
N ASP A 114 8.45 -16.31 3.15
CA ASP A 114 8.34 -17.44 2.23
C ASP A 114 8.91 -18.70 2.86
N ALA A 115 8.26 -19.83 2.60
CA ALA A 115 8.73 -21.15 2.99
C ALA A 115 8.79 -22.06 1.76
N HIS A 116 9.91 -22.74 1.58
CA HIS A 116 10.11 -23.71 0.51
C HIS A 116 10.87 -24.92 1.02
N ALA A 117 10.74 -26.06 0.33
CA ALA A 117 11.51 -27.25 0.66
C ALA A 117 13.01 -26.99 0.47
N SER A 118 13.85 -27.62 1.30
CA SER A 118 15.29 -27.36 1.32
C SER A 118 16.00 -27.78 0.03
N ASN A 119 15.42 -28.70 -0.73
CA ASN A 119 15.92 -29.14 -2.04
C ASN A 119 15.46 -28.25 -3.20
N ILE A 120 14.58 -27.27 -2.98
CA ILE A 120 14.24 -26.27 -3.99
C ILE A 120 15.16 -25.06 -3.83
N LYS A 121 15.86 -24.72 -4.91
CA LYS A 121 16.86 -23.66 -4.98
C LYS A 121 16.45 -22.63 -6.03
N GLY A 122 17.24 -21.57 -6.16
CA GLY A 122 17.08 -20.56 -7.23
C GLY A 122 16.18 -19.38 -6.91
N PHE A 123 15.62 -19.29 -5.70
CA PHE A 123 14.90 -18.10 -5.26
C PHE A 123 15.83 -16.86 -5.24
N GLY A 124 15.41 -15.80 -5.90
CA GLY A 124 16.06 -14.48 -5.88
C GLY A 124 15.75 -13.64 -4.65
N LYS A 125 16.31 -12.43 -4.58
CA LYS A 125 16.17 -11.48 -3.46
C LYS A 125 15.26 -10.27 -3.78
N ASN A 126 14.30 -10.42 -4.68
CA ASN A 126 13.39 -9.34 -5.04
C ASN A 126 12.34 -9.12 -3.91
N PRO A 127 12.33 -7.97 -3.23
CA PRO A 127 11.45 -7.72 -2.08
C PRO A 127 10.04 -7.26 -2.48
N LEU A 128 9.73 -7.13 -3.78
CA LEU A 128 8.45 -6.57 -4.26
C LEU A 128 7.27 -7.54 -4.15
N GLY A 129 7.51 -8.81 -3.83
CA GLY A 129 6.48 -9.86 -3.80
C GLY A 129 6.98 -11.14 -3.13
N ALA A 130 6.04 -12.01 -2.76
CA ALA A 130 6.34 -13.36 -2.28
C ALA A 130 7.16 -14.14 -3.30
N PHE A 131 8.04 -15.00 -2.82
CA PHE A 131 8.95 -15.83 -3.62
C PHE A 131 9.66 -15.01 -4.70
N SER A 132 10.45 -14.03 -4.25
CA SER A 132 11.28 -13.22 -5.16
C SER A 132 10.45 -12.40 -6.14
N GLY A 133 9.49 -11.61 -5.66
CA GLY A 133 8.72 -10.74 -6.55
C GLY A 133 7.66 -11.47 -7.39
N MET A 134 7.32 -12.71 -7.02
CA MET A 134 6.49 -13.64 -7.81
C MET A 134 7.13 -14.10 -9.13
N GLU A 135 8.44 -13.86 -9.32
CA GLU A 135 9.19 -14.20 -10.52
C GLU A 135 9.92 -15.55 -10.41
N TRP A 136 9.83 -16.23 -9.26
CA TRP A 136 10.52 -17.50 -8.99
C TRP A 136 10.34 -18.61 -10.04
N PRO A 137 9.21 -18.80 -10.76
CA PRO A 137 9.04 -19.96 -11.64
C PRO A 137 10.10 -20.05 -12.75
N GLU A 138 10.72 -18.92 -13.12
CA GLU A 138 11.75 -18.86 -14.16
C GLU A 138 13.14 -19.27 -13.66
N TYR A 139 13.37 -19.24 -12.34
CA TYR A 139 14.70 -19.35 -11.75
C TYR A 139 14.90 -20.56 -10.85
N ILE A 140 13.81 -21.22 -10.43
CA ILE A 140 13.95 -22.33 -9.48
C ILE A 140 14.43 -23.62 -10.14
N TRP A 141 15.11 -24.43 -9.36
CA TRP A 141 15.41 -25.82 -9.69
C TRP A 141 15.33 -26.69 -8.44
N MET A 142 15.26 -28.01 -8.65
CA MET A 142 15.29 -29.00 -7.58
C MET A 142 16.65 -29.68 -7.58
N ASP A 143 17.35 -29.63 -6.45
CA ASP A 143 18.53 -30.45 -6.20
C ASP A 143 18.11 -31.92 -6.04
N SER A 144 18.97 -32.82 -6.52
CA SER A 144 18.76 -34.27 -6.45
C SER A 144 18.95 -34.84 -5.05
#